data_AF-A0A7J2YMW1-F1
#
_entry.id   AF-A0A7J2YMW1-F1
#
_cell.length_a   1.000
_cell.length_b   1.000
_cell.length_c   1.000
_cell.angle_alpha   90.00
_cell.angle_beta   90.00
_cell.angle_gamma   90.00
#
_symmetry.space_group_name_H-M   'P 1'
#
loop_
_entity.id
_entity.type
_entity.pdbx_description
1 polymer ?
#
loop_
_entity_poly.entity_id
_entity_poly.type
_entity_poly.pdbx_seq_one_letter_code
_entity_poly.pdbx_strand_id
1 'polypeptide(L)'
;MISKFDPWRSTLCTCPPKLTFNPYTGCDHGCVYCYASSYIPKFFDCRPKKNLLSRLKREATRLKGEIISISNSSDPYPNLEAKTGLMRKCLEILAQHNCKIQIITKSNL
;
A
#
# COMPACT_ATOMS: atom_id res chain seq x y z
N MET A 1 3.84 0.69 9.97
CA MET A 1 3.72 0.34 8.53
C MET A 1 2.79 1.31 7.86
N ILE A 2 1.71 1.69 8.53
CA ILE A 2 0.94 2.89 8.24
C ILE A 2 1.73 4.11 8.71
N SER A 3 1.83 5.14 7.88
CA SER A 3 2.45 6.42 8.22
C SER A 3 1.68 7.56 7.57
N LYS A 4 1.93 8.81 7.99
CA LYS A 4 1.37 9.98 7.29
C LYS A 4 1.90 9.98 5.84
N PHE A 5 1.00 10.16 4.88
CA PHE A 5 1.38 10.50 3.53
C PHE A 5 1.60 12.00 3.48
N ASP A 6 2.85 12.42 3.39
CA ASP A 6 3.25 13.82 3.32
C ASP A 6 4.19 13.95 2.13
N PRO A 7 3.66 14.12 0.90
CA PRO A 7 4.46 13.94 -0.28
C PRO A 7 5.68 14.84 -0.23
N TRP A 8 5.56 16.12 0.14
CA TRP A 8 6.71 17.03 0.27
C TRP A 8 6.46 18.23 1.19
N ARG A 9 5.41 18.21 2.04
CA ARG A 9 4.84 19.41 2.70
C ARG A 9 4.62 20.59 1.76
N SER A 10 4.52 20.32 0.46
CA SER A 10 4.40 21.36 -0.55
C SER A 10 3.06 22.06 -0.39
N THR A 11 3.10 23.39 -0.37
CA THR A 11 1.91 24.25 -0.41
C THR A 11 1.09 24.06 -1.68
N LEU A 12 1.64 23.38 -2.69
CA LEU A 12 0.96 23.07 -3.95
C LEU A 12 0.11 21.80 -3.90
N CYS A 13 0.25 20.92 -2.87
CA CYS A 13 -0.65 19.75 -2.77
C CYS A 13 -2.01 20.18 -2.24
N THR A 14 -3.04 20.11 -3.07
CA THR A 14 -4.44 20.32 -2.68
C THR A 14 -5.09 19.06 -2.07
N CYS A 15 -4.32 17.99 -1.97
CA CYS A 15 -4.76 16.70 -1.50
C CYS A 15 -5.16 16.73 0.00
N PRO A 16 -6.27 16.09 0.40
CA PRO A 16 -6.59 15.98 1.82
C PRO A 16 -5.53 15.15 2.57
N PRO A 17 -5.34 15.39 3.89
CA PRO A 17 -4.48 14.56 4.71
C PRO A 17 -4.90 13.10 4.63
N LYS A 18 -3.92 12.23 4.43
CA LYS A 18 -4.13 10.78 4.34
C LYS A 18 -2.94 10.03 4.90
N LEU A 19 -3.17 8.77 5.22
CA LEU A 19 -2.13 7.83 5.59
C LEU A 19 -1.70 7.03 4.36
N THR A 20 -0.51 6.46 4.41
CA THR A 20 0.01 5.54 3.39
C THR A 20 0.24 4.17 3.99
N PHE A 21 -0.11 3.13 3.25
CA PHE A 21 0.11 1.74 3.63
C PHE A 21 0.61 0.95 2.42
N ASN A 22 1.71 0.23 2.59
CA ASN A 22 2.31 -0.57 1.52
C ASN A 22 2.42 -2.03 2.00
N PRO A 23 1.57 -2.94 1.50
CA PRO A 23 1.58 -4.36 1.88
C PRO A 23 2.75 -5.16 1.28
N TYR A 24 3.21 -4.73 0.10
CA TYR A 24 4.34 -5.34 -0.61
C TYR A 24 5.55 -4.40 -0.63
N THR A 25 6.71 -4.98 -0.94
CA THR A 25 7.91 -4.25 -1.35
C THR A 25 8.25 -4.70 -2.76
N GLY A 26 8.39 -3.74 -3.68
CA GLY A 26 8.57 -4.06 -5.09
C GLY A 26 7.28 -4.30 -5.85
N CYS A 27 7.40 -4.55 -7.14
CA CYS A 27 6.29 -4.80 -8.07
C CYS A 27 6.80 -5.63 -9.25
N ASP A 28 6.04 -6.66 -9.65
CA ASP A 28 6.39 -7.60 -10.70
C ASP A 28 5.75 -7.26 -12.07
N HIS A 29 5.04 -6.14 -12.19
CA HIS A 29 4.50 -5.63 -13.47
C HIS A 29 5.57 -5.20 -14.48
N GLY A 30 6.83 -5.03 -14.07
CA GLY A 30 7.94 -4.76 -15.00
C GLY A 30 7.87 -3.43 -15.78
N CYS A 31 7.16 -2.42 -15.26
CA CYS A 31 7.03 -1.11 -15.94
C CYS A 31 8.40 -0.43 -16.11
N VAL A 32 8.81 -0.20 -17.36
CA VAL A 32 10.11 0.42 -17.71
C VAL A 32 10.32 1.81 -17.12
N TYR A 33 9.23 2.53 -16.84
CA TYR A 33 9.23 3.90 -16.30
C TYR A 33 8.97 3.94 -14.79
N CYS A 34 9.07 2.82 -14.08
CA CYS A 34 8.71 2.79 -12.66
C CYS A 34 9.68 3.62 -11.81
N TYR A 35 9.22 4.76 -11.31
CA TYR A 35 10.04 5.62 -10.47
C TYR A 35 10.59 4.90 -9.21
N ALA A 36 9.80 3.95 -8.66
CA ALA A 36 10.16 3.22 -7.45
C ALA A 36 11.34 2.25 -7.63
N SER A 37 11.64 1.82 -8.86
CA SER A 37 12.80 0.96 -9.12
C SER A 37 14.13 1.69 -8.94
N SER A 38 14.14 3.02 -8.96
CA SER A 38 15.37 3.81 -8.77
C SER A 38 15.93 3.76 -7.35
N TYR A 39 15.08 3.51 -6.34
CA TYR A 39 15.47 3.59 -4.93
C TYR A 39 15.10 2.36 -4.08
N ILE A 40 14.34 1.40 -4.62
CA ILE A 40 14.02 0.15 -3.91
C ILE A 40 14.93 -0.97 -4.45
N PRO A 41 15.82 -1.55 -3.63
CA PRO A 41 16.64 -2.66 -4.04
C PRO A 41 15.81 -3.89 -4.40
N LYS A 42 16.20 -4.56 -5.49
CA LYS A 42 15.50 -5.74 -6.03
C LYS A 42 14.00 -5.44 -6.21
N PHE A 43 13.68 -4.34 -6.92
CA PHE A 43 12.30 -3.86 -7.06
C PHE A 43 11.38 -4.86 -7.76
N PHE A 44 11.86 -5.55 -8.78
CA PHE A 44 11.05 -6.51 -9.54
C PHE A 44 10.86 -7.85 -8.83
N ASP A 45 11.59 -8.08 -7.73
CA ASP A 45 11.38 -9.21 -6.82
C ASP A 45 10.31 -8.84 -5.78
N CYS A 46 9.05 -8.86 -6.22
CA CYS A 46 7.92 -8.46 -5.38
C CYS A 46 7.73 -9.42 -4.21
N ARG A 47 7.66 -8.86 -3.00
CA ARG A 47 7.57 -9.63 -1.76
C ARG A 47 6.63 -9.00 -0.75
N PRO A 48 5.79 -9.79 -0.04
CA PRO A 48 5.01 -9.29 1.07
C PRO A 48 5.88 -8.76 2.21
N LYS A 49 5.39 -7.77 2.95
CA LYS A 49 6.07 -7.36 4.20
C LYS A 49 5.99 -8.48 5.25
N LYS A 50 7.09 -8.68 5.99
CA LYS A 50 7.14 -9.64 7.10
C LYS A 50 6.04 -9.33 8.13
N ASN A 51 5.34 -10.37 8.57
CA ASN A 51 4.27 -10.27 9.56
C ASN A 51 3.17 -9.26 9.17
N LEU A 52 2.86 -9.16 7.87
CA LEU A 52 1.94 -8.16 7.30
C LEU A 52 0.62 -8.06 8.07
N LEU A 53 -0.11 -9.17 8.18
CA LEU A 53 -1.46 -9.17 8.77
C LEU A 53 -1.44 -8.90 10.28
N SER A 54 -0.51 -9.53 11.03
CA SER A 54 -0.43 -9.33 12.48
C SER A 54 -0.01 -7.90 12.84
N ARG A 55 0.93 -7.33 12.10
CA ARG A 55 1.32 -5.92 12.28
C ARG A 55 0.21 -4.97 11.88
N LEU A 56 -0.50 -5.23 10.78
CA LEU A 56 -1.63 -4.41 10.34
C LEU A 56 -2.74 -4.43 11.38
N LYS A 57 -3.15 -5.59 11.89
CA LYS A 57 -4.17 -5.69 12.96
C LYS A 57 -3.82 -4.82 14.16
N ARG A 58 -2.56 -4.85 14.61
CA ARG A 58 -2.09 -4.05 15.75
C ARG A 58 -2.09 -2.54 15.46
N GLU A 59 -1.73 -2.13 14.25
CA GLU A 59 -1.72 -0.71 13.88
C GLU A 59 -3.14 -0.19 13.61
N ALA A 60 -4.03 -1.04 13.11
CA ALA A 60 -5.40 -0.69 12.75
C ALA A 60 -6.25 -0.26 13.94
N THR A 61 -5.98 -0.76 15.14
CA THR A 61 -6.71 -0.37 16.36
C THR A 61 -6.61 1.12 16.70
N ARG A 62 -5.65 1.83 16.09
CA ARG A 62 -5.46 3.28 16.27
C ARG A 62 -6.16 4.11 15.21
N LEU A 63 -6.71 3.48 14.18
CA LEU A 63 -7.40 4.13 13.08
C LEU A 63 -8.80 4.54 13.50
N LYS A 64 -9.26 5.66 12.94
CA LYS A 64 -10.55 6.30 13.22
C LYS A 64 -11.29 6.64 11.93
N GLY A 65 -11.10 5.84 10.88
CA GLY A 65 -11.72 6.05 9.56
C GLY A 65 -10.95 6.99 8.64
N GLU A 66 -9.63 7.11 8.82
CA GLU A 66 -8.76 7.91 7.96
C GLU A 66 -8.80 7.44 6.50
N ILE A 67 -8.42 8.35 5.59
CA ILE A 67 -8.14 8.01 4.20
C ILE A 67 -6.78 7.31 4.14
N ILE A 68 -6.72 6.14 3.50
CA ILE A 68 -5.50 5.34 3.35
C ILE A 68 -5.19 5.15 1.87
N SER A 69 -4.06 5.70 1.44
CA SER A 69 -3.47 5.47 0.12
C SER A 69 -2.67 4.18 0.15
N ILE A 70 -3.08 3.21 -0.67
CA ILE A 70 -2.44 1.90 -0.74
C ILE A 70 -1.35 1.90 -1.80
N SER A 71 -0.20 1.30 -1.50
CA SER A 71 0.84 0.93 -2.48
C SER A 71 1.33 2.11 -3.33
N ASN A 72 1.77 3.20 -2.69
CA ASN A 72 2.34 4.33 -3.42
C ASN A 72 3.66 3.95 -4.14
N SER A 73 4.45 3.03 -3.58
CA SER A 73 5.76 2.59 -4.12
C SER A 73 5.82 1.11 -4.47
N SER A 74 4.68 0.52 -4.81
CA SER A 74 4.48 -0.87 -5.22
C SER A 74 3.15 -0.96 -5.98
N ASP A 75 2.71 -2.16 -6.39
CA ASP A 75 1.31 -2.37 -6.79
C ASP A 75 0.56 -3.09 -5.65
N PRO A 76 -0.73 -2.80 -5.39
CA PRO A 76 -1.52 -3.52 -4.39
C PRO A 76 -1.91 -4.93 -4.81
N TYR A 77 -1.85 -5.26 -6.11
CA TYR A 77 -2.24 -6.55 -6.66
C TYR A 77 -1.14 -7.14 -7.59
N PRO A 78 0.06 -7.44 -7.05
CA PRO A 78 1.09 -8.17 -7.79
C PRO A 78 0.62 -9.59 -8.14
N ASN A 79 1.32 -10.29 -9.05
CA ASN A 79 0.86 -11.63 -9.50
C ASN A 79 0.73 -12.64 -8.34
N LEU A 80 1.59 -12.51 -7.32
CA LEU A 80 1.51 -13.36 -6.12
C LEU A 80 0.17 -13.20 -5.37
N GLU A 81 -0.49 -12.04 -5.48
CA GLU A 81 -1.73 -11.77 -4.76
C GLU A 81 -2.87 -12.70 -5.16
N ALA A 82 -2.91 -13.12 -6.43
CA ALA A 82 -3.87 -14.11 -6.93
C ALA A 82 -3.87 -15.41 -6.10
N LYS A 83 -2.72 -15.79 -5.55
CA LYS A 83 -2.57 -16.98 -4.70
C LYS A 83 -2.66 -16.65 -3.21
N THR A 84 -2.11 -15.50 -2.78
CA THR A 84 -1.97 -15.22 -1.35
C THR A 84 -3.20 -14.57 -0.71
N GLY A 85 -3.97 -13.79 -1.47
CA GLY A 85 -5.12 -13.04 -0.97
C GLY A 85 -4.80 -12.12 0.23
N LEU A 86 -3.56 -11.62 0.30
CA LEU A 86 -3.06 -10.80 1.40
C LEU A 86 -3.65 -9.40 1.35
N MET A 87 -3.73 -8.79 0.18
CA MET A 87 -4.36 -7.48 0.01
C MET A 87 -5.84 -7.55 0.37
N ARG A 88 -6.55 -8.61 -0.04
CA ARG A 88 -7.94 -8.86 0.39
C ARG A 88 -8.09 -8.86 1.91
N LYS A 89 -7.26 -9.64 2.61
CA LYS A 89 -7.24 -9.68 4.09
C LYS A 89 -6.87 -8.33 4.71
N CYS A 90 -5.99 -7.56 4.07
CA CYS A 90 -5.68 -6.20 4.50
C CYS A 90 -6.91 -5.28 4.40
N LEU A 91 -7.67 -5.35 3.30
CA LEU A 91 -8.90 -4.56 3.12
C LEU A 91 -9.95 -4.91 4.17
N GLU A 92 -10.14 -6.18 4.48
CA GLU A 92 -11.08 -6.61 5.54
C GLU A 92 -10.73 -5.99 6.89
N ILE A 93 -9.45 -5.98 7.28
CA ILE A 93 -9.00 -5.36 8.54
C ILE A 93 -9.24 -3.85 8.55
N LEU A 94 -8.95 -3.17 7.44
CA LEU A 94 -9.14 -1.72 7.33
C LEU A 94 -10.62 -1.32 7.28
N ALA A 95 -11.46 -2.14 6.64
CA ALA A 95 -12.91 -1.95 6.57
C ALA A 95 -13.56 -2.04 7.96
N GLN A 96 -13.08 -2.94 8.83
CA GLN A 96 -13.54 -3.03 10.23
C GLN A 96 -13.32 -1.73 11.03
N HIS A 97 -12.41 -0.87 10.59
CA HIS A 97 -12.10 0.42 11.21
C HIS A 97 -12.64 1.61 10.42
N ASN A 98 -13.58 1.36 9.49
CA ASN A 98 -14.24 2.37 8.64
C ASN A 98 -13.27 3.23 7.81
N CYS A 99 -12.07 2.71 7.50
CA CYS A 99 -11.09 3.45 6.71
C CYS A 99 -11.56 3.64 5.26
N LYS A 100 -11.28 4.82 4.70
CA LYS A 100 -11.57 5.13 3.29
C LYS A 100 -10.34 4.76 2.46
N ILE A 101 -10.49 3.86 1.51
CA ILE A 101 -9.35 3.27 0.79
C ILE A 101 -9.18 3.92 -0.58
N GLN A 102 -7.94 4.31 -0.90
CA GLN A 102 -7.54 4.75 -2.23
C GLN A 102 -6.56 3.74 -2.83
N ILE A 103 -6.93 3.18 -3.98
CA ILE A 103 -6.14 2.18 -4.70
C ILE A 103 -5.91 2.69 -6.12
N ILE A 104 -4.67 2.53 -6.58
CA ILE A 104 -4.27 2.67 -7.97
C ILE A 104 -3.51 1.39 -8.31
N THR A 105 -3.89 0.73 -9.39
CA THR A 105 -3.28 -0.54 -9.80
C THR A 105 -3.24 -0.65 -11.32
N LYS A 106 -2.28 -1.44 -11.82
CA LYS A 106 -2.27 -1.93 -13.21
C LYS A 106 -2.79 -3.36 -13.35
N SER A 107 -3.12 -3.99 -12.24
CA SER A 107 -3.61 -5.36 -12.20
C SER A 107 -5.07 -5.43 -12.65
N ASN A 108 -5.47 -6.60 -13.15
CA ASN A 108 -6.86 -6.96 -13.44
C ASN A 108 -7.46 -7.89 -12.37
N LEU A 109 -6.75 -8.10 -11.25
CA LEU A 109 -7.19 -8.88 -10.09
C LEU A 109 -8.21 -8.14 -9.22
#